data_AF-A0A9E5EF36-F1
#
_entry.id   AF-A0A9E5EF36-F1
#
_cell.length_a   1.000
_cell.length_b   1.000
_cell.length_c   1.000
_cell.angle_alpha   90.00
_cell.angle_beta   90.00
_cell.angle_gamma   90.00
#
_symmetry.space_group_name_H-M   'P 1'
#
loop_
_entity.id
_entity.type
_entity.pdbx_description
1 polymer ?
#
loop_
_entity_poly.entity_id
_entity_poly.type
_entity_poly.pdbx_seq_one_letter_code
_entity_poly.pdbx_strand_id
1 'polypeptide(L)' 'MSPQLDDIEKLSRGESTRGKIGNRGVGHRLTQKERILFEAAKRNGFLKIPVTGIRKNVINIYKLWCQASDRPFITK' A
#
# COMPACT_ATOMS: atom_id res chain seq x y z
N MET A 1 -5.97 7.51 -16.43
CA MET A 1 -6.00 6.55 -15.31
C MET A 1 -4.63 5.91 -15.25
N SER A 2 -3.80 6.23 -14.25
CA SER A 2 -2.41 5.76 -14.19
C SER A 2 -2.40 4.26 -13.92
N PRO A 3 -1.83 3.41 -14.80
CA PRO A 3 -1.87 1.96 -14.66
C PRO A 3 -1.27 1.45 -13.34
N GLN A 4 -0.38 2.24 -12.74
CA GLN A 4 0.27 1.95 -11.48
C GLN A 4 -0.70 1.89 -10.29
N LEU A 5 -1.75 2.72 -10.25
CA LEU A 5 -2.69 2.72 -9.12
C LEU A 5 -3.52 1.44 -9.05
N ASP A 6 -4.00 1.00 -10.22
CA ASP A 6 -4.80 -0.21 -10.36
C ASP A 6 -3.98 -1.45 -9.98
N ASP A 7 -2.72 -1.49 -10.42
CA ASP A 7 -1.77 -2.53 -10.02
C ASP A 7 -1.49 -2.45 -8.49
N ILE A 8 -1.34 -1.27 -7.88
CA ILE A 8 -1.13 -1.16 -6.42
C ILE A 8 -2.36 -1.64 -5.62
N GLU A 9 -3.58 -1.38 -6.10
CA GLU A 9 -4.80 -1.89 -5.47
C GLU A 9 -4.88 -3.42 -5.56
N LYS A 10 -4.57 -4.00 -6.71
CA LYS A 10 -4.45 -5.45 -6.90
C LYS A 10 -3.37 -6.04 -5.98
N LEU A 11 -2.21 -5.39 -5.89
CA LEU A 11 -1.12 -5.80 -4.99
C LEU A 11 -1.58 -5.81 -3.52
N SER A 12 -2.27 -4.75 -3.08
CA SER A 12 -2.83 -4.65 -1.73
C SER A 12 -3.86 -5.75 -1.43
N ARG A 13 -4.56 -6.26 -2.46
CA ARG A 13 -5.53 -7.35 -2.35
C ARG A 13 -4.89 -8.74 -2.41
N GLY A 14 -3.59 -8.83 -2.72
CA GLY A 14 -2.90 -10.09 -2.99
C GLY A 14 -3.23 -10.67 -4.36
N GLU A 15 -3.74 -9.85 -5.28
CA GLU A 15 -4.02 -10.24 -6.66
C GLU A 15 -2.77 -10.08 -7.54
N SER A 16 -2.69 -10.89 -8.59
CA SER A 16 -1.62 -10.79 -9.58
C SER A 16 -1.67 -9.43 -10.28
N THR A 17 -0.57 -8.69 -10.18
CA THR A 17 -0.38 -7.42 -10.88
C THR A 17 0.28 -7.68 -12.22
N ARG A 18 -0.04 -6.88 -13.25
CA ARG A 18 0.60 -7.02 -14.58
C ARG A 18 2.00 -6.42 -14.60
N GLY A 19 2.25 -5.43 -13.75
CA GLY A 19 3.55 -4.76 -13.62
C GLY A 19 4.49 -5.39 -12.60
N LYS A 20 5.81 -5.21 -12.79
CA LYS A 20 6.86 -5.52 -11.79
C LYS A 20 6.86 -4.53 -10.60
N ILE A 21 5.70 -4.27 -10.02
CA ILE A 21 5.58 -3.39 -8.83
C ILE A 21 5.59 -4.17 -7.51
N GLY A 22 5.38 -5.50 -7.56
CA GLY A 22 5.51 -6.38 -6.40
C GLY A 22 6.97 -6.70 -6.09
N ASN A 23 7.38 -6.53 -4.84
CA ASN A 23 8.70 -6.98 -4.39
C ASN A 23 8.65 -8.50 -4.10
N ARG A 24 9.38 -9.30 -4.89
CA ARG A 24 9.45 -10.77 -4.75
C ARG A 24 9.88 -11.25 -3.36
N GLY A 25 10.54 -10.40 -2.56
CA GLY A 25 10.98 -10.70 -1.20
C GLY A 25 9.96 -10.34 -0.10
N VAL A 26 8.80 -9.79 -0.45
CA VAL A 26 7.79 -9.36 0.53
C VAL A 26 6.49 -10.08 0.23
N GLY A 27 6.02 -10.89 1.18
CA GLY A 27 4.76 -11.63 1.04
C GLY A 27 3.63 -10.70 0.62
N HIS A 28 3.07 -10.95 -0.57
CA HIS A 28 2.12 -10.08 -1.27
C HIS A 28 0.78 -9.89 -0.53
N ARG A 29 0.57 -10.62 0.56
CA ARG A 29 -0.68 -10.63 1.31
C ARG A 29 -0.56 -9.68 2.49
N LEU A 30 -1.13 -8.48 2.33
CA LEU A 30 -1.47 -7.67 3.50
C LEU A 30 -2.47 -8.45 4.36
N THR A 31 -2.25 -8.45 5.67
CA THR A 31 -3.24 -8.95 6.62
C THR A 31 -4.47 -8.03 6.60
N GLN A 32 -5.60 -8.52 7.11
CA GLN A 32 -6.83 -7.73 7.17
C GLN A 32 -6.63 -6.39 7.90
N LYS A 33 -5.85 -6.37 8.99
CA LYS A 33 -5.50 -5.14 9.73
C LYS A 33 -4.74 -4.15 8.86
N GLU A 34 -3.73 -4.60 8.12
CA GLU A 34 -2.95 -3.74 7.23
C GLU A 34 -3.77 -3.21 6.06
N ARG A 35 -4.69 -4.03 5.53
CA ARG A 35 -5.63 -3.59 4.49
C ARG A 35 -6.54 -2.49 5.01
N ILE A 36 -7.09 -2.65 6.21
CA ILE A 36 -7.90 -1.61 6.87
C ILE A 36 -7.07 -0.33 7.06
N LEU A 37 -5.82 -0.45 7.52
CA LEU A 37 -4.93 0.70 7.65
C LEU A 37 -4.66 1.38 6.31
N PHE A 38 -4.40 0.61 5.25
CA PHE A 38 -4.18 1.14 3.91
C PHE A 38 -5.42 1.85 3.37
N GLU A 39 -6.61 1.25 3.48
CA GLU A 39 -7.85 1.88 3.05
C GLU A 39 -8.19 3.12 3.87
N ALA A 40 -7.99 3.08 5.19
CA ALA A 40 -8.10 4.25 6.05
C ALA A 40 -7.08 5.33 5.63
N ALA A 41 -5.87 4.95 5.24
CA ALA A 41 -4.84 5.88 4.80
C ALA A 41 -5.18 6.56 3.46
N LYS A 42 -5.75 5.81 2.51
CA LYS A 42 -6.28 6.39 1.26
C LYS A 42 -7.38 7.42 1.55
N ARG A 43 -8.29 7.10 2.48
CA ARG A 43 -9.42 7.96 2.84
C ARG A 43 -8.99 9.20 3.63
N ASN A 44 -8.09 9.03 4.59
CA ASN A 44 -7.62 10.10 5.47
C ASN A 44 -6.49 10.94 4.86
N GLY A 45 -5.78 10.41 3.84
CA GLY A 45 -4.61 11.06 3.25
C GLY A 45 -3.30 10.87 4.04
N PHE A 46 -3.28 10.01 5.06
CA PHE A 46 -2.07 9.65 5.81
C PHE A 46 -2.15 8.22 6.35
N LEU A 47 -1.02 7.50 6.39
CA LEU A 47 -0.94 6.17 6.97
C LEU A 47 -0.68 6.26 8.48
N LYS A 48 -1.61 5.72 9.27
CA LYS A 48 -1.44 5.59 10.71
C LYS A 48 -0.57 4.37 11.02
N ILE A 49 0.64 4.60 11.51
CA ILE A 49 1.59 3.56 11.91
C ILE A 49 1.37 3.28 13.40
N PRO A 50 0.80 2.13 13.78
CA PRO A 50 0.78 1.73 15.18
C PRO A 50 2.22 1.57 15.70
N VAL A 51 2.44 1.95 16.95
CA VAL A 51 3.75 1.97 17.62
C VAL A 51 4.40 0.58 17.65
N THR A 52 3.62 -0.50 17.51
CA THR A 52 4.10 -1.88 17.51
C THR A 52 3.48 -2.71 16.38
N GLY A 53 4.32 -3.47 15.67
CA GLY A 53 3.90 -4.60 14.83
C GLY A 53 3.48 -4.31 13.40
N ILE A 54 3.64 -3.09 12.87
CA ILE A 54 3.39 -2.85 11.43
C ILE A 54 4.51 -3.47 10.59
N ARG A 55 4.16 -4.18 9.51
CA ARG A 55 5.15 -4.68 8.56
C ARG A 55 5.55 -3.57 7.61
N LYS A 56 6.81 -3.57 7.16
CA LYS A 56 7.31 -2.65 6.12
C LYS A 56 6.52 -2.73 4.81
N ASN A 57 5.72 -3.79 4.61
CA ASN A 57 4.93 -4.01 3.40
C ASN A 57 3.84 -2.94 3.21
N VAL A 58 3.00 -2.68 4.22
CA VAL A 58 1.92 -1.68 4.10
C VAL A 58 2.46 -0.27 3.91
N ILE A 59 3.61 0.04 4.53
CA ILE A 59 4.32 1.31 4.35
C ILE A 59 4.81 1.44 2.91
N ASN A 60 5.42 0.39 2.35
CA ASN A 60 5.86 0.39 0.95
C ASN A 60 4.70 0.53 -0.02
N ILE A 61 3.61 -0.22 0.18
CA ILE A 61 2.40 -0.13 -0.66
C ILE A 61 1.81 1.28 -0.59
N TYR A 62 1.72 1.87 0.60
CA TYR A 62 1.24 3.24 0.75
C TYR A 62 2.15 4.27 0.08
N LYS A 63 3.47 4.09 0.18
CA LYS A 63 4.45 4.93 -0.52
C LYS A 63 4.28 4.86 -2.04
N LEU A 64 4.16 3.66 -2.59
CA LEU A 64 3.90 3.45 -4.02
C LEU A 64 2.58 4.12 -4.42
N TRP A 65 1.54 3.98 -3.60
CA TRP A 65 0.24 4.59 -3.86
C TRP A 65 0.30 6.13 -3.86
N CYS A 66 1.01 6.72 -2.91
CA CYS A 66 1.27 8.16 -2.87
C CYS A 66 2.04 8.64 -4.10
N GLN A 67 3.12 7.94 -4.48
CA GLN A 67 3.89 8.25 -5.70
C GLN A 67 3.03 8.17 -6.97
N ALA A 68 2.20 7.12 -7.10
CA ALA A 68 1.34 6.93 -8.25
C ALA A 68 0.13 7.89 -8.28
N SER A 69 -0.29 8.39 -7.11
CA SER A 69 -1.38 9.38 -6.96
C SER A 69 -0.89 10.83 -7.02
N ASP A 70 0.42 11.06 -7.17
CA ASP A 70 1.05 12.37 -7.02
C ASP A 70 0.69 13.05 -5.68
N ARG A 71 0.61 12.25 -4.62
CA ARG A 71 0.25 12.70 -3.27
C ARG A 71 1.45 12.65 -2.34
N PRO A 72 1.54 13.56 -1.36
CA PRO A 72 2.57 13.48 -0.34
C PRO A 72 2.41 12.20 0.47
N PHE A 73 3.51 11.49 0.70
CA PHE A 73 3.56 10.34 1.59
C PHE A 73 3.62 10.84 3.04
N ILE A 74 2.49 10.71 3.75
CA ILE A 74 2.37 11.14 5.15
C ILE A 74 2.14 9.92 6.03
N THR A 75 3.01 9.71 7.02
CA THR A 75 2.86 8.67 8.05
C THR A 75 2.78 9.30 9.43
N LYS A 76 1.82 8.88 10.25
CA LYS A 76 1.60 9.38 11.61
C LYS A 76 1.53 8.27 12.64
#